data_AF-B0KIV3-F1
#
_entry.id   AF-B0KIV3-F1
#
_cell.length_a   1.000
_cell.length_b   1.000
_cell.length_c   1.000
_cell.angle_alpha   90.00
_cell.angle_beta   90.00
_cell.angle_gamma   90.00
#
_symmetry.space_group_name_H-M   'P 1'
#
loop_
_entity.id
_entity.type
_entity.pdbx_description
1 polymer ?
#
loop_
_entity_poly.entity_id
_entity_poly.type
_entity_poly.pdbx_seq_one_letter_code
_entity_poly.pdbx_strand_id
1 'polypeptide(L)'
;MKYNYPDVFLGEFRGPDMRNLMAETIINQPGLKQTIENQNRIDFLPEQSLQWITNKKRQNAFLMKKLIEKNEFNYTGIPDNLTGRDLTIAAIDIWQIDKTKKSEIINQMRSEWETHTESDHLFKWFDDPDEKEKLNTAWEITKDKYSFLVFHQNQPQERDDFIILLDSILITTPEKILLMNSIKKRWSQNKYRAKNTGKKQYNFILSDKTIKRLDKLADKHDLKRTQVLDILLKMEEEKGIYIQERLKQLVDS
;
A
#
# COMPACT_ATOMS: atom_id res chain seq x y z
N MET A 1 -41.81 5.88 -34.59
CA MET A 1 -42.91 6.31 -33.72
C MET A 1 -42.33 7.20 -32.62
N LYS A 2 -42.73 8.47 -32.52
CA LYS A 2 -42.34 9.35 -31.42
C LYS A 2 -43.27 9.05 -30.23
N TYR A 3 -42.71 8.48 -29.16
CA TYR A 3 -43.44 8.38 -27.90
C TYR A 3 -43.50 9.78 -27.29
N ASN A 4 -44.67 10.41 -27.35
CA ASN A 4 -44.97 11.63 -26.62
C ASN A 4 -45.21 11.22 -25.16
N TYR A 5 -44.18 11.27 -24.33
CA TYR A 5 -44.38 11.22 -22.88
C TYR A 5 -44.94 12.58 -22.44
N PRO A 6 -46.08 12.64 -21.73
CA PRO A 6 -46.53 13.89 -21.13
C PRO A 6 -45.45 14.43 -20.20
N ASP A 7 -45.34 15.75 -20.12
CA ASP A 7 -44.38 16.45 -19.26
C ASP A 7 -44.78 16.24 -17.79
N VAL A 8 -44.35 15.12 -17.21
CA VAL A 8 -44.66 14.74 -15.83
C VAL A 8 -43.64 15.43 -14.93
N PHE A 9 -44.10 16.30 -14.05
CA PHE A 9 -43.27 16.89 -13.00
C PHE A 9 -42.84 15.81 -12.00
N LEU A 10 -41.59 15.35 -12.10
CA LEU A 10 -41.02 14.28 -11.27
C LEU A 10 -40.46 14.79 -9.93
N GLY A 11 -40.78 16.03 -9.54
CA GLY A 11 -40.22 16.71 -8.37
C GLY A 11 -38.84 17.31 -8.63
N GLU A 12 -38.26 17.93 -7.59
CA GLU A 12 -36.88 18.40 -7.64
C GLU A 12 -35.90 17.21 -7.65
N PHE A 13 -34.89 17.28 -8.50
CA PHE A 13 -33.83 16.28 -8.55
C PHE A 13 -33.15 16.21 -7.17
N ARG A 14 -33.15 15.02 -6.54
CA ARG A 14 -32.68 14.73 -5.16
C ARG A 14 -33.63 15.17 -4.02
N GLY A 15 -34.89 15.52 -4.31
CA GLY A 15 -35.91 15.72 -3.27
C GLY A 15 -36.25 14.41 -2.54
N PRO A 16 -36.65 14.46 -1.25
CA PRO A 16 -36.98 13.27 -0.45
C PRO A 16 -38.11 12.41 -1.06
N ASP A 17 -39.03 13.04 -1.78
CA ASP A 17 -40.17 12.38 -2.40
C ASP A 17 -39.91 11.86 -3.82
N MET A 18 -38.77 12.21 -4.44
CA MET A 18 -38.45 11.85 -5.83
C MET A 18 -38.52 10.34 -6.04
N ARG A 19 -37.98 9.55 -5.10
CA ARG A 19 -38.01 8.08 -5.21
C ARG A 19 -39.43 7.51 -5.21
N ASN A 20 -40.31 8.06 -4.38
CA ASN A 20 -41.70 7.64 -4.28
C ASN A 20 -42.46 8.02 -5.56
N LEU A 21 -42.27 9.25 -6.05
CA LEU A 21 -42.87 9.73 -7.30
C LEU A 21 -42.41 8.92 -8.52
N MET A 22 -41.13 8.57 -8.61
CA MET A 22 -40.62 7.69 -9.67
C MET A 22 -41.27 6.31 -9.59
N ALA A 23 -41.37 5.72 -8.39
CA ALA A 23 -42.01 4.41 -8.21
C ALA A 23 -43.49 4.44 -8.61
N GLU A 24 -44.25 5.44 -8.16
CA GLU A 24 -45.65 5.63 -8.53
C GLU A 24 -45.83 5.82 -10.04
N THR A 25 -44.98 6.64 -10.67
CA THR A 25 -45.02 6.88 -12.12
C THR A 25 -44.79 5.59 -12.92
N ILE A 26 -43.83 4.77 -12.50
CA ILE A 26 -43.54 3.47 -13.13
C ILE A 26 -44.73 2.50 -12.94
N ILE A 27 -45.32 2.45 -11.75
CA ILE A 27 -46.48 1.57 -11.46
C ILE A 27 -47.69 1.97 -12.31
N ASN A 28 -47.94 3.28 -12.45
CA ASN A 28 -49.10 3.82 -13.15
C ASN A 28 -48.96 3.81 -14.69
N GLN A 29 -47.78 3.47 -15.23
CA GLN A 29 -47.51 3.40 -16.67
C GLN A 29 -46.98 2.01 -17.06
N PRO A 30 -47.87 1.04 -17.37
CA PRO A 30 -47.46 -0.34 -17.71
C PRO A 30 -46.45 -0.43 -18.86
N GLY A 31 -46.58 0.45 -19.87
CA GLY A 31 -45.63 0.53 -20.97
C GLY A 31 -44.23 0.94 -20.52
N LEU A 32 -44.12 1.93 -19.64
CA LEU A 32 -42.84 2.37 -19.06
C LEU A 32 -42.21 1.25 -18.21
N LYS A 33 -43.02 0.57 -17.38
CA LYS A 33 -42.56 -0.59 -16.60
C LYS A 33 -41.97 -1.67 -17.51
N GLN A 34 -42.68 -2.04 -18.57
CA GLN A 34 -42.21 -3.07 -19.51
C GLN A 34 -40.95 -2.63 -20.26
N THR A 35 -40.83 -1.37 -20.64
CA THR A 35 -39.61 -0.81 -21.24
C THR A 35 -38.43 -0.90 -20.27
N ILE A 36 -38.60 -0.51 -19.00
CA ILE A 36 -37.55 -0.58 -17.99
C ILE A 36 -37.12 -2.04 -17.74
N GLU A 37 -38.07 -2.96 -17.61
CA GLU A 37 -37.77 -4.39 -17.42
C GLU A 37 -37.02 -4.98 -18.62
N ASN A 38 -37.41 -4.61 -19.85
CA ASN A 38 -36.70 -5.03 -21.05
C ASN A 38 -35.30 -4.43 -21.12
N GLN A 39 -35.13 -3.14 -20.81
CA GLN A 39 -33.82 -2.48 -20.81
C GLN A 39 -32.89 -3.10 -19.77
N ASN A 40 -33.41 -3.34 -18.55
CA ASN A 40 -32.68 -4.04 -17.49
C ASN A 40 -32.19 -5.41 -17.99
N ARG A 41 -33.06 -6.18 -18.66
CA ARG A 41 -32.68 -7.49 -19.20
C ARG A 41 -31.60 -7.40 -20.29
N ILE A 42 -31.62 -6.36 -21.12
CA ILE A 42 -30.75 -6.24 -22.30
C ILE A 42 -29.41 -5.57 -21.95
N ASP A 43 -29.38 -4.60 -21.05
CA ASP A 43 -28.19 -3.75 -20.83
C ASP A 43 -27.43 -4.09 -19.56
N PHE A 44 -28.11 -4.57 -18.52
CA PHE A 44 -27.50 -4.82 -17.22
C PHE A 44 -27.03 -6.26 -17.09
N LEU A 45 -25.86 -6.41 -16.46
CA LEU A 45 -25.34 -7.71 -16.10
C LEU A 45 -26.11 -8.22 -14.87
N PRO A 46 -26.36 -9.54 -14.79
CA PRO A 46 -26.98 -10.11 -13.59
C PRO A 46 -26.02 -9.95 -12.40
N GLU A 47 -26.57 -9.76 -11.19
CA GLU A 47 -25.79 -9.55 -9.96
C GLU A 47 -24.72 -10.62 -9.75
N GLN A 48 -25.01 -11.88 -10.11
CA GLN A 48 -24.07 -12.99 -10.02
C GLN A 48 -22.77 -12.76 -10.80
N SER A 49 -22.83 -12.04 -11.93
CA SER A 49 -21.65 -11.67 -12.72
C SER A 49 -20.79 -10.60 -12.05
N LEU A 50 -21.34 -9.86 -11.07
CA LEU A 50 -20.68 -8.75 -10.38
C LEU A 50 -20.34 -9.08 -8.92
N GLN A 51 -20.73 -10.25 -8.39
CA GLN A 51 -20.48 -10.65 -6.99
C GLN A 51 -19.01 -10.66 -6.58
N TRP A 52 -18.09 -10.87 -7.52
CA TRP A 52 -16.64 -10.86 -7.26
C TRP A 52 -16.08 -9.44 -7.01
N ILE A 53 -16.85 -8.39 -7.34
CA ILE A 53 -16.52 -7.00 -7.05
C ILE A 53 -16.92 -6.70 -5.62
N THR A 54 -15.91 -6.45 -4.78
CA THR A 54 -16.05 -6.17 -3.36
C THR A 54 -15.90 -4.68 -3.07
N ASN A 55 -16.15 -4.25 -1.84
CA ASN A 55 -15.94 -2.85 -1.43
C ASN A 55 -14.47 -2.52 -1.08
N LYS A 56 -13.50 -3.35 -1.50
CA LYS A 56 -12.08 -3.11 -1.26
C LYS A 56 -11.58 -1.91 -2.07
N LYS A 57 -10.96 -0.93 -1.41
CA LYS A 57 -10.46 0.31 -2.02
C LYS A 57 -9.60 0.05 -3.26
N ARG A 58 -8.59 -0.82 -3.13
CA ARG A 58 -7.66 -1.15 -4.23
C ARG A 58 -8.33 -1.83 -5.41
N GLN A 59 -9.26 -2.77 -5.17
CA GLN A 59 -9.99 -3.44 -6.25
C GLN A 59 -10.82 -2.43 -7.05
N ASN A 60 -11.56 -1.57 -6.36
CA ASN A 60 -12.38 -0.55 -7.02
C ASN A 60 -11.50 0.45 -7.80
N ALA A 61 -10.37 0.89 -7.25
CA ALA A 61 -9.42 1.75 -7.97
C ALA A 61 -8.89 1.10 -9.26
N PHE A 62 -8.54 -0.19 -9.19
CA PHE A 62 -8.10 -0.96 -10.36
C PHE A 62 -9.19 -1.06 -11.43
N LEU A 63 -10.41 -1.43 -11.04
CA LEU A 63 -11.52 -1.60 -11.98
C LEU A 63 -11.94 -0.28 -12.62
N MET A 64 -12.01 0.80 -11.84
CA MET A 64 -12.30 2.13 -12.37
C MET A 64 -11.26 2.58 -13.41
N LYS A 65 -9.96 2.36 -13.13
CA LYS A 65 -8.89 2.61 -14.11
C LYS A 65 -9.10 1.82 -15.40
N LYS A 66 -9.41 0.52 -15.30
CA LYS A 66 -9.66 -0.34 -16.46
C LYS A 66 -10.90 0.06 -17.26
N LEU A 67 -11.96 0.49 -16.58
CA LEU A 67 -13.16 1.02 -17.21
C LEU A 67 -12.87 2.34 -17.94
N ILE A 68 -12.07 3.23 -17.34
CA ILE A 68 -11.60 4.47 -18.01
C ILE A 68 -10.80 4.14 -19.27
N GLU A 69 -9.85 3.21 -19.19
CA GLU A 69 -8.99 2.81 -20.31
C GLU A 69 -9.79 2.19 -21.46
N LYS A 70 -10.83 1.40 -21.17
CA LYS A 70 -11.63 0.68 -22.19
C LYS A 70 -12.84 1.46 -22.73
N ASN A 71 -13.32 2.49 -22.04
CA ASN A 71 -14.56 3.21 -22.39
C ASN A 71 -14.32 4.56 -23.12
N GLU A 72 -13.12 4.83 -23.64
CA GLU A 72 -12.79 5.97 -24.52
C GLU A 72 -13.57 7.29 -24.22
N PHE A 73 -13.55 7.72 -22.95
CA PHE A 73 -14.22 8.92 -22.41
C PHE A 73 -15.75 8.98 -22.56
N ASN A 74 -16.47 8.74 -21.45
CA ASN A 74 -17.35 9.74 -20.81
C ASN A 74 -17.98 9.21 -19.51
N TYR A 75 -17.44 9.66 -18.37
CA TYR A 75 -18.04 9.51 -17.03
C TYR A 75 -19.08 10.61 -16.74
N THR A 76 -19.77 11.10 -17.77
CA THR A 76 -20.78 12.15 -17.60
C THR A 76 -22.09 11.49 -17.18
N GLY A 77 -22.32 11.30 -15.88
CA GLY A 77 -23.60 10.79 -15.39
C GLY A 77 -23.57 10.02 -14.07
N ILE A 78 -22.39 9.75 -13.50
CA ILE A 78 -22.31 9.12 -12.19
C ILE A 78 -22.63 10.14 -11.08
N PRO A 79 -23.54 9.82 -10.16
CA PRO A 79 -23.79 10.65 -8.97
C PRO A 79 -22.56 10.76 -8.06
N ASP A 80 -22.21 11.98 -7.62
CA ASP A 80 -21.04 12.27 -6.77
C ASP A 80 -21.07 11.57 -5.39
N ASN A 81 -22.23 11.05 -4.97
CA ASN A 81 -22.40 10.38 -3.67
C ASN A 81 -22.06 8.89 -3.71
N LEU A 82 -21.83 8.30 -4.89
CA LEU A 82 -21.43 6.89 -4.99
C LEU A 82 -19.93 6.75 -4.77
N THR A 83 -19.56 5.76 -3.95
CA THR A 83 -18.15 5.44 -3.67
C THR A 83 -17.95 3.93 -3.67
N GLY A 84 -16.68 3.49 -3.78
CA GLY A 84 -16.32 2.08 -3.65
C GLY A 84 -17.04 1.18 -4.65
N ARG A 85 -17.64 0.09 -4.15
CA ARG A 85 -18.33 -0.92 -4.97
C ARG A 85 -19.48 -0.33 -5.78
N ASP A 86 -20.31 0.50 -5.16
CA ASP A 86 -21.53 1.00 -5.79
C ASP A 86 -21.20 1.94 -6.96
N LEU A 87 -20.12 2.72 -6.81
CA LEU A 87 -19.56 3.52 -7.89
C LEU A 87 -19.09 2.66 -9.06
N THR A 88 -18.35 1.60 -8.78
CA THR A 88 -17.85 0.67 -9.81
C THR A 88 -18.99 -0.02 -10.54
N ILE A 89 -20.03 -0.47 -9.84
CA ILE A 89 -21.21 -1.10 -10.45
C ILE A 89 -21.97 -0.10 -11.30
N ALA A 90 -22.22 1.11 -10.78
CA ALA A 90 -22.87 2.16 -11.56
C ALA A 90 -22.10 2.48 -12.84
N ALA A 91 -20.77 2.52 -12.79
CA ALA A 91 -19.92 2.73 -13.97
C ALA A 91 -20.08 1.61 -15.02
N ILE A 92 -20.25 0.36 -14.59
CA ILE A 92 -20.51 -0.79 -15.48
C ILE A 92 -21.94 -0.73 -16.06
N ASP A 93 -22.91 -0.35 -15.25
CA ASP A 93 -24.32 -0.28 -15.65
C ASP A 93 -24.55 0.79 -16.71
N ILE A 94 -23.99 1.99 -16.53
CA ILE A 94 -24.12 3.09 -17.50
C ILE A 94 -23.29 2.87 -18.77
N TRP A 95 -22.42 1.85 -18.80
CA TRP A 95 -21.58 1.57 -19.96
C TRP A 95 -22.42 1.08 -21.14
N GLN A 96 -22.52 1.91 -22.18
CA GLN A 96 -23.36 1.70 -23.37
C GLN A 96 -22.69 0.75 -24.39
N ILE A 97 -22.51 -0.51 -24.00
CA ILE A 97 -22.04 -1.59 -24.88
C ILE A 97 -22.97 -2.80 -24.78
N ASP A 98 -22.99 -3.61 -25.84
CA ASP A 98 -23.75 -4.87 -25.86
C ASP A 98 -23.44 -5.73 -24.63
N LYS A 99 -24.47 -6.34 -24.04
CA LYS A 99 -24.36 -7.12 -22.80
C LYS A 99 -23.44 -8.33 -22.90
N THR A 100 -23.37 -8.98 -24.04
CA THR A 100 -22.43 -10.10 -24.26
C THR A 100 -21.01 -9.59 -24.18
N LYS A 101 -20.72 -8.52 -24.93
CA LYS A 101 -19.40 -7.86 -24.91
C LYS A 101 -19.06 -7.31 -23.52
N LYS A 102 -20.04 -6.74 -22.81
CA LYS A 102 -19.90 -6.26 -21.43
C LYS A 102 -19.48 -7.40 -20.51
N SER A 103 -20.19 -8.54 -20.58
CA SER A 103 -19.88 -9.74 -19.81
C SER A 103 -18.45 -10.26 -20.09
N GLU A 104 -18.05 -10.35 -21.36
CA GLU A 104 -16.71 -10.76 -21.75
C GLU A 104 -15.63 -9.85 -21.17
N ILE A 105 -15.81 -8.53 -21.26
CA ILE A 105 -14.85 -7.56 -20.74
C ILE A 105 -14.78 -7.63 -19.21
N ILE A 106 -15.91 -7.76 -18.51
CA ILE A 106 -15.91 -7.87 -17.04
C ILE A 106 -15.23 -9.17 -16.60
N ASN A 107 -15.43 -10.29 -17.31
CA ASN A 107 -14.71 -11.53 -17.04
C ASN A 107 -13.21 -11.39 -17.31
N GLN A 108 -12.82 -10.68 -18.38
CA GLN A 108 -11.41 -10.37 -18.63
C GLN A 108 -10.81 -9.53 -17.48
N MET A 109 -11.52 -8.48 -17.03
CA MET A 109 -11.08 -7.65 -15.91
C MET A 109 -10.93 -8.46 -14.62
N ARG A 110 -11.81 -9.44 -14.39
CA ARG A 110 -11.70 -10.37 -13.26
C ARG A 110 -10.40 -11.19 -13.34
N SER A 111 -10.11 -11.80 -14.47
CA SER A 111 -8.87 -12.56 -14.66
C SER A 111 -7.64 -11.67 -14.52
N GLU A 112 -7.67 -10.46 -15.07
CA GLU A 112 -6.60 -9.48 -14.89
C GLU A 112 -6.40 -9.12 -13.41
N TRP A 113 -7.48 -8.94 -12.64
CA TRP A 113 -7.40 -8.67 -11.20
C TRP A 113 -6.81 -9.86 -10.41
N GLU A 114 -7.23 -11.09 -10.75
CA GLU A 114 -6.69 -12.31 -10.15
C GLU A 114 -5.17 -12.40 -10.39
N THR A 115 -4.71 -12.24 -11.63
CA THR A 115 -3.28 -12.22 -11.97
C THR A 115 -2.54 -11.06 -11.31
N HIS A 116 -3.15 -9.87 -11.27
CA HIS A 116 -2.55 -8.68 -10.68
C HIS A 116 -2.29 -8.84 -9.17
N THR A 117 -3.11 -9.65 -8.49
CA THR A 117 -3.01 -9.91 -7.05
C THR A 117 -2.17 -11.14 -6.67
N GLU A 118 -1.70 -11.94 -7.63
CA GLU A 118 -0.82 -13.10 -7.36
C GLU A 118 0.47 -12.72 -6.59
N SER A 119 0.99 -11.53 -6.88
CA SER A 119 2.21 -11.00 -6.25
C SER A 119 1.97 -10.30 -4.89
N ASP A 120 0.73 -10.29 -4.38
CA ASP A 120 0.38 -9.55 -3.16
C ASP A 120 1.07 -10.07 -1.89
N HIS A 121 1.54 -11.31 -1.92
CA HIS A 121 2.34 -11.89 -0.84
C HIS A 121 3.60 -11.06 -0.54
N LEU A 122 4.13 -10.30 -1.52
CA LEU A 122 5.26 -9.39 -1.33
C LEU A 122 4.97 -8.30 -0.30
N PHE A 123 3.71 -7.83 -0.24
CA PHE A 123 3.28 -6.72 0.59
C PHE A 123 2.84 -7.15 2.00
N LYS A 124 2.74 -8.45 2.29
CA LYS A 124 2.49 -8.96 3.66
C LYS A 124 3.54 -8.48 4.67
N TRP A 125 4.72 -8.10 4.19
CA TRP A 125 5.77 -7.54 5.04
C TRP A 125 5.37 -6.22 5.73
N PHE A 126 4.34 -5.52 5.25
CA PHE A 126 3.82 -4.33 5.91
C PHE A 126 2.91 -4.64 7.10
N ASP A 127 2.42 -5.88 7.26
CA ASP A 127 1.45 -6.28 8.30
C ASP A 127 2.07 -6.34 9.73
N ASP A 128 3.29 -5.82 9.92
CA ASP A 128 3.99 -5.77 11.21
C ASP A 128 3.62 -4.49 12.00
N PRO A 129 3.84 -4.45 13.34
CA PRO A 129 3.55 -3.28 14.18
C PRO A 129 4.23 -1.98 13.74
N ASP A 130 5.35 -2.08 13.03
CA ASP A 130 6.14 -0.96 12.53
C ASP A 130 5.60 -0.41 11.18
N GLU A 131 4.34 -0.69 10.80
CA GLU A 131 3.76 -0.39 9.47
C GLU A 131 4.04 1.04 9.00
N LYS A 132 3.77 2.05 9.83
CA LYS A 132 3.96 3.47 9.46
C LYS A 132 5.41 3.78 9.11
N GLU A 133 6.37 3.32 9.92
CA GLU A 133 7.79 3.57 9.67
C GLU A 133 8.31 2.79 8.44
N LYS A 134 7.78 1.59 8.22
CA LYS A 134 8.03 0.82 7.00
C LYS A 134 7.48 1.51 5.77
N LEU A 135 6.27 2.07 5.83
CA LEU A 135 5.66 2.85 4.76
C LEU A 135 6.46 4.13 4.47
N ASN A 136 6.95 4.83 5.51
CA ASN A 136 7.85 5.97 5.34
C ASN A 136 9.11 5.56 4.54
N THR A 137 9.75 4.46 4.96
CA THR A 137 10.94 3.93 4.26
C THR A 137 10.62 3.50 2.83
N ALA A 138 9.44 2.89 2.63
CA ALA A 138 8.97 2.46 1.31
C ALA A 138 8.76 3.66 0.38
N TRP A 139 8.14 4.72 0.89
CA TRP A 139 7.92 5.97 0.16
C TRP A 139 9.24 6.64 -0.22
N GLU A 140 10.18 6.78 0.70
CA GLU A 140 11.50 7.36 0.41
C GLU A 140 12.20 6.63 -0.74
N ILE A 141 12.30 5.31 -0.67
CA ILE A 141 12.96 4.51 -1.70
C ILE A 141 12.20 4.55 -3.04
N THR A 142 10.86 4.55 -2.99
CA THR A 142 10.04 4.63 -4.20
C THR A 142 10.18 5.99 -4.87
N LYS A 143 10.20 7.08 -4.08
CA LYS A 143 10.41 8.44 -4.55
C LYS A 143 11.79 8.64 -5.16
N ASP A 144 12.82 8.05 -4.57
CA ASP A 144 14.17 8.14 -5.12
C ASP A 144 14.28 7.38 -6.46
N LYS A 145 13.69 6.18 -6.56
CA LYS A 145 13.82 5.32 -7.74
C LYS A 145 12.89 5.71 -8.89
N TYR A 146 11.71 6.23 -8.57
CA TYR A 146 10.64 6.54 -9.52
C TYR A 146 10.17 8.00 -9.42
N SER A 147 11.12 8.91 -9.16
CA SER A 147 10.86 10.34 -8.88
C SER A 147 9.92 11.01 -9.89
N PHE A 148 10.11 10.75 -11.19
CA PHE A 148 9.25 11.30 -12.24
C PHE A 148 7.81 10.77 -12.16
N LEU A 149 7.63 9.48 -11.83
CA LEU A 149 6.32 8.84 -11.78
C LEU A 149 5.53 9.21 -10.52
N VAL A 150 6.20 9.65 -9.45
CA VAL A 150 5.57 10.01 -8.17
C VAL A 150 5.62 11.49 -7.84
N PHE A 151 6.03 12.36 -8.77
CA PHE A 151 6.29 13.79 -8.52
C PHE A 151 5.09 14.55 -7.92
N HIS A 152 3.86 14.15 -8.26
CA HIS A 152 2.61 14.75 -7.74
C HIS A 152 1.87 13.86 -6.74
N GLN A 153 2.48 12.77 -6.31
CA GLN A 153 1.84 11.82 -5.41
C GLN A 153 2.17 12.18 -3.96
N ASN A 154 1.14 12.18 -3.12
CA ASN A 154 1.33 12.31 -1.68
C ASN A 154 1.90 11.02 -1.11
N GLN A 155 2.59 11.16 0.02
CA GLN A 155 3.05 10.00 0.76
C GLN A 155 1.84 9.12 1.17
N PRO A 156 1.86 7.82 0.81
CA PRO A 156 0.84 6.89 1.24
C PRO A 156 0.75 6.79 2.76
N GLN A 157 -0.46 6.86 3.30
CA GLN A 157 -0.72 6.78 4.74
C GLN A 157 -0.99 5.37 5.22
N GLU A 158 -1.50 4.53 4.31
CA GLU A 158 -1.87 3.14 4.57
C GLU A 158 -1.22 2.22 3.54
N ARG A 159 -1.09 0.94 3.87
CA ARG A 159 -0.58 -0.09 2.97
C ARG A 159 -1.31 -0.11 1.62
N ASP A 160 -2.64 -0.06 1.63
CA ASP A 160 -3.43 -0.13 0.38
C ASP A 160 -3.15 1.08 -0.53
N ASP A 161 -2.94 2.26 0.04
CA ASP A 161 -2.57 3.46 -0.73
C ASP A 161 -1.21 3.30 -1.42
N PHE A 162 -0.25 2.70 -0.71
CA PHE A 162 1.07 2.43 -1.28
C PHE A 162 0.98 1.43 -2.43
N ILE A 163 0.17 0.38 -2.29
CA ILE A 163 0.02 -0.61 -3.36
C ILE A 163 -0.75 -0.01 -4.55
N ILE A 164 -1.79 0.80 -4.32
CA ILE A 164 -2.50 1.53 -5.38
C ILE A 164 -1.53 2.43 -6.14
N LEU A 165 -0.63 3.13 -5.45
CA LEU A 165 0.43 3.92 -6.07
C LEU A 165 1.31 3.06 -6.98
N LEU A 166 1.80 1.92 -6.50
CA LEU A 166 2.62 1.01 -7.30
C LEU A 166 1.88 0.46 -8.52
N ASP A 167 0.57 0.22 -8.39
CA ASP A 167 -0.29 -0.22 -9.49
C ASP A 167 -0.55 0.89 -10.51
N SER A 168 -0.49 2.16 -10.09
CA SER A 168 -0.68 3.32 -10.97
C SER A 168 0.52 3.57 -11.88
N ILE A 169 1.75 3.38 -11.38
CA ILE A 169 3.01 3.70 -12.07
C ILE A 169 3.48 2.59 -13.05
N LEU A 170 2.61 1.62 -13.36
CA LEU A 170 2.82 0.55 -14.34
C LEU A 170 4.13 -0.25 -14.17
N ILE A 171 4.60 -0.42 -12.93
CA ILE A 171 5.77 -1.26 -12.66
C ILE A 171 5.41 -2.74 -12.74
N THR A 172 6.29 -3.52 -13.36
CA THR A 172 6.15 -4.97 -13.54
C THR A 172 6.35 -5.73 -12.24
N THR A 173 5.89 -6.98 -12.17
CA THR A 173 6.10 -7.84 -10.99
C THR A 173 7.58 -8.00 -10.60
N PRO A 174 8.53 -8.22 -11.53
CA PRO A 174 9.97 -8.23 -11.20
C PRO A 174 10.46 -6.92 -10.60
N GLU A 175 9.99 -5.77 -11.09
CA GLU A 175 10.34 -4.46 -10.55
C GLU A 175 9.77 -4.26 -9.14
N LYS A 176 8.54 -4.71 -8.89
CA LYS A 176 7.93 -4.75 -7.55
C LYS A 176 8.79 -5.56 -6.57
N ILE A 177 9.29 -6.74 -6.99
CA ILE A 177 10.19 -7.57 -6.19
C ILE A 177 11.50 -6.83 -5.87
N LEU A 178 12.14 -6.23 -6.87
CA LEU A 178 13.40 -5.49 -6.69
C LEU A 178 13.22 -4.26 -5.78
N LEU A 179 12.12 -3.53 -5.97
CA LEU A 179 11.76 -2.40 -5.11
C LEU A 179 11.58 -2.88 -3.67
N MET A 180 10.80 -3.95 -3.45
CA MET A 180 10.55 -4.46 -2.12
C MET A 180 11.81 -4.98 -1.43
N ASN A 181 12.73 -5.62 -2.16
CA ASN A 181 14.03 -6.03 -1.62
C ASN A 181 14.87 -4.82 -1.19
N SER A 182 14.87 -3.74 -1.97
CA SER A 182 15.56 -2.49 -1.64
C SER A 182 14.98 -1.84 -0.38
N ILE A 183 13.66 -1.81 -0.26
CA ILE A 183 12.94 -1.28 0.90
C ILE A 183 13.27 -2.09 2.16
N LYS A 184 13.14 -3.43 2.11
CA LYS A 184 13.46 -4.33 3.24
C LYS A 184 14.91 -4.18 3.69
N LYS A 185 15.84 -4.04 2.75
CA LYS A 185 17.26 -3.81 3.03
C LYS A 185 17.48 -2.48 3.73
N ARG A 186 16.91 -1.38 3.20
CA ARG A 186 17.02 -0.05 3.80
C ARG A 186 16.43 -0.02 5.21
N TRP A 187 15.25 -0.62 5.39
CA TRP A 187 14.60 -0.76 6.68
C TRP A 187 15.50 -1.43 7.72
N SER A 188 16.07 -2.58 7.37
CA SER A 188 16.96 -3.33 8.26
C SER A 188 18.20 -2.51 8.64
N GLN A 189 18.76 -1.74 7.70
CA GLN A 189 19.87 -0.83 7.96
C GLN A 189 19.47 0.32 8.88
N ASN A 190 18.30 0.93 8.67
CA ASN A 190 17.78 2.01 9.51
C ASN A 190 17.57 1.51 10.95
N LYS A 191 16.94 0.34 11.13
CA LYS A 191 16.73 -0.28 12.44
C LYS A 191 18.05 -0.62 13.14
N TYR A 192 19.03 -1.12 12.40
CA TYR A 192 20.38 -1.37 12.93
C TYR A 192 21.08 -0.08 13.37
N ARG A 193 21.01 0.98 12.54
CA ARG A 193 21.59 2.29 12.87
C ARG A 193 20.92 2.91 14.09
N ALA A 194 19.59 2.88 14.17
CA ALA A 194 18.82 3.39 15.30
C ALA A 194 19.20 2.69 16.62
N LYS A 195 19.39 1.36 16.59
CA LYS A 195 19.87 0.58 17.75
C LYS A 195 21.29 0.94 18.19
N ASN A 196 22.10 1.45 17.26
CA ASN A 196 23.49 1.83 17.49
C ASN A 196 23.69 3.34 17.63
N THR A 197 22.62 4.15 17.65
CA THR A 197 22.73 5.57 17.96
C THR A 197 23.36 5.73 19.35
N GLY A 198 24.46 6.48 19.44
CA GLY A 198 25.26 6.63 20.66
C GLY A 198 26.32 5.54 20.89
N LYS A 199 26.38 4.49 20.06
CA LYS A 199 27.43 3.46 20.09
C LYS A 199 28.32 3.60 18.87
N LYS A 200 29.60 3.90 19.08
CA LYS A 200 30.60 3.90 18.01
C LYS A 200 31.38 2.59 18.04
N GLN A 201 31.44 1.91 16.91
CA GLN A 201 32.30 0.74 16.76
C GLN A 201 33.73 1.21 16.53
N TYR A 202 34.64 0.80 17.42
CA TYR A 202 36.08 0.97 17.24
C TYR A 202 36.71 -0.39 16.93
N ASN A 203 37.47 -0.46 15.84
CA ASN A 203 38.21 -1.66 15.48
C ASN A 203 39.61 -1.56 16.09
N PHE A 204 39.93 -2.47 17.01
CA PHE A 204 41.24 -2.53 17.65
C PHE A 204 42.06 -3.66 17.06
N ILE A 205 43.32 -3.39 16.75
CA ILE A 205 44.30 -4.44 16.45
C ILE A 205 44.92 -4.84 17.78
N LEU A 206 44.60 -6.04 18.26
CA LEU A 206 45.11 -6.58 19.52
C LEU A 206 45.99 -7.79 19.24
N SER A 207 47.08 -7.94 20.01
CA SER A 207 47.89 -9.16 19.94
C SER A 207 47.11 -10.38 20.44
N ASP A 208 47.43 -11.58 19.96
CA ASP A 208 46.82 -12.83 20.43
C ASP A 208 46.93 -13.00 21.95
N LYS A 209 48.03 -12.53 22.55
CA LYS A 209 48.22 -12.54 24.00
C LYS A 209 47.22 -11.63 24.70
N THR A 210 46.95 -10.45 24.15
CA THR A 210 45.98 -9.49 24.68
C THR A 210 44.54 -10.04 24.56
N ILE A 211 44.21 -10.67 23.43
CA ILE A 211 42.90 -11.30 23.22
C ILE A 211 42.68 -12.42 24.25
N LYS A 212 43.66 -13.31 24.46
CA LYS A 212 43.57 -14.37 25.48
C LYS A 212 43.42 -13.83 26.91
N ARG A 213 44.01 -12.67 27.22
CA ARG A 213 43.83 -12.01 28.53
C ARG A 213 42.41 -11.46 28.67
N LEU A 214 41.90 -10.82 27.61
CA LEU A 214 40.53 -10.29 27.59
C LEU A 214 39.49 -11.41 27.74
N ASP A 215 39.71 -12.55 27.08
CA ASP A 215 38.85 -13.75 27.18
C ASP A 215 38.82 -14.29 28.61
N LYS A 216 39.99 -14.48 29.23
CA LYS A 216 40.06 -14.93 30.62
C LYS A 216 39.35 -13.99 31.59
N LEU A 217 39.42 -12.67 31.36
CA LEU A 217 38.72 -11.68 32.20
C LEU A 217 37.21 -11.72 31.97
N ALA A 218 36.77 -11.88 30.72
CA ALA A 218 35.37 -12.05 30.37
C ALA A 218 34.78 -13.31 31.04
N ASP A 219 35.46 -14.46 30.87
CA ASP A 219 35.00 -15.75 31.40
C ASP A 219 34.99 -15.78 32.93
N LYS A 220 36.01 -15.21 33.58
CA LYS A 220 36.13 -15.18 35.04
C LYS A 220 34.97 -14.41 35.71
N HIS A 221 34.42 -13.41 35.03
CA HIS A 221 33.40 -12.53 35.57
C HIS A 221 32.02 -12.69 34.92
N ASP A 222 31.87 -13.66 34.01
CA ASP A 222 30.66 -13.88 33.19
C ASP A 222 30.20 -12.60 32.45
N LEU A 223 31.16 -11.87 31.87
CA LEU A 223 30.94 -10.61 31.18
C LEU A 223 31.27 -10.71 29.69
N LYS A 224 30.61 -9.88 28.88
CA LYS A 224 31.02 -9.71 27.48
C LYS A 224 32.35 -8.96 27.41
N ARG A 225 33.19 -9.31 26.43
CA ARG A 225 34.47 -8.61 26.15
C ARG A 225 34.34 -7.08 26.13
N THR A 226 33.25 -6.56 25.54
CA THR A 226 32.98 -5.11 25.50
C THR A 226 32.72 -4.52 26.89
N GLN A 227 32.02 -5.25 27.76
CA GLN A 227 31.76 -4.80 29.13
C GLN A 227 33.04 -4.78 29.97
N VAL A 228 33.93 -5.77 29.76
CA VAL A 228 35.25 -5.77 30.41
C VAL A 228 36.05 -4.53 29.99
N LEU A 229 36.09 -4.21 28.69
CA LEU A 229 36.75 -3.01 28.20
C LEU A 229 36.15 -1.72 28.78
N ASP A 230 34.81 -1.61 28.80
CA ASP A 230 34.13 -0.43 29.37
C ASP A 230 34.46 -0.26 30.86
N ILE A 231 34.46 -1.34 31.65
CA ILE A 231 34.81 -1.29 33.08
C ILE A 231 36.26 -0.86 33.26
N LEU A 232 37.19 -1.44 32.49
CA LEU A 232 38.62 -1.11 32.59
C LEU A 232 38.89 0.34 32.21
N LEU A 233 38.28 0.83 31.13
CA LEU A 233 38.42 2.23 30.68
C LEU A 233 37.85 3.18 31.73
N LYS A 234 36.64 2.92 32.23
CA LYS A 234 36.00 3.73 33.27
C LYS A 234 36.81 3.78 34.55
N MET A 235 37.30 2.63 35.01
CA MET A 235 38.11 2.54 36.23
C MET A 235 39.44 3.29 36.09
N GLU A 236 40.05 3.23 34.91
CA GLU A 236 41.29 3.96 34.65
C GLU A 236 41.06 5.46 34.48
N GLU A 237 39.96 5.89 33.87
CA GLU A 237 39.61 7.31 33.79
C GLU A 237 39.29 7.91 35.17
N GLU A 238 38.54 7.18 36.02
CA GLU A 238 38.14 7.66 37.34
C GLU A 238 39.28 7.62 38.37
N LYS A 239 40.14 6.59 38.31
CA LYS A 239 41.18 6.37 39.33
C LYS A 239 42.60 6.72 38.86
N GLY A 240 42.90 6.58 37.56
CA GLY A 240 44.19 6.94 36.96
C GLY A 240 45.40 6.16 37.50
N ILE A 241 45.19 4.94 38.04
CA ILE A 241 46.23 4.22 38.78
C ILE A 241 47.12 3.43 37.83
N TYR A 242 46.54 2.63 36.93
CA TYR A 242 47.28 1.56 36.28
C TYR A 242 48.19 2.06 35.14
N ILE A 243 47.77 3.08 34.39
CA ILE A 243 48.60 3.68 33.34
C ILE A 243 49.76 4.46 33.98
N GLN A 244 49.50 5.22 35.04
CA GLN A 244 50.53 6.02 35.71
C GLN A 244 51.61 5.14 36.36
N GLU A 245 51.21 4.08 37.07
CA GLU A 245 52.16 3.12 37.64
C GLU A 245 53.03 2.48 36.56
N ARG A 246 52.42 2.11 35.43
CA ARG A 246 53.16 1.49 34.32
C ARG A 246 54.15 2.46 33.67
N LEU A 247 53.79 3.74 33.54
CA LEU A 247 54.68 4.77 33.00
C LEU A 247 55.88 5.00 33.92
N LYS A 248 55.69 5.06 35.24
CA LYS A 248 56.81 5.21 36.21
C LYS A 248 57.81 4.06 36.09
N GLN A 249 57.34 2.83 36.01
CA GLN A 249 58.18 1.65 35.83
C GLN A 249 59.00 1.66 34.53
N LEU A 250 58.50 2.31 33.48
CA LEU A 250 59.20 2.43 32.19
C LEU A 250 60.24 3.56 32.18
N VAL A 251 60.14 4.54 33.08
CA VAL A 251 61.13 5.61 33.25
C VAL A 251 62.27 5.15 34.17
N ASP A 252 61.99 4.24 35.09
CA ASP A 252 62.96 3.66 36.04
C ASP A 252 63.67 2.39 35.50
N SER A 253 63.40 1.97 34.25
CA SER A 253 64.06 0.84 33.55
C SER A 253 64.99 1.32 32.45
#